data_AF-A0AAE3GSL0-F1
#
_entry.id   AF-A0AAE3GSL0-F1
#
_cell.length_a   1.000
_cell.length_b   1.000
_cell.length_c   1.000
_cell.angle_alpha   90.00
_cell.angle_beta   90.00
_cell.angle_gamma   90.00
#
_symmetry.space_group_name_H-M   'P 1'
#
loop_
_entity.id
_entity.type
_entity.pdbx_description
1 polymer ?
#
loop_
_entity_poly.entity_id
_entity_poly.type
_entity_poly.pdbx_seq_one_letter_code
_entity_poly.pdbx_strand_id
1 'polypeptide(L)'
;MCPISAPESKRLAIAEFITRANYGMMIGNFELDFSDGEIRYKTGIDVEGDKLTSALINHLVYANLTMMDEYLPGIRAVIENNVFPQDAIAQIEQ
;
A
#
# COMPACT_ATOMS: atom_id res chain seq x y z
N MET A 1 7.58 -4.89 1.21
CA MET A 1 7.36 -5.25 -0.21
C MET A 1 6.15 -6.14 -0.28
N CYS A 2 5.24 -5.92 -1.24
CA CYS A 2 4.09 -6.81 -1.42
C CYS A 2 4.58 -8.18 -1.91
N PRO A 3 4.05 -9.31 -1.39
CA PRO A 3 4.46 -10.64 -1.85
C PRO A 3 3.90 -11.00 -3.24
N ILE A 4 3.05 -10.16 -3.82
CA ILE A 4 2.45 -10.34 -5.14
C ILE A 4 2.62 -9.08 -5.99
N SER A 5 2.87 -9.29 -7.28
CA SER A 5 2.91 -8.24 -8.29
C SER A 5 1.61 -8.20 -9.08
N ALA A 6 1.20 -7.02 -9.53
CA ALA A 6 0.05 -6.84 -10.41
C ALA A 6 0.38 -7.32 -11.84
N PRO A 7 -0.34 -8.33 -12.37
CA PRO A 7 -0.19 -8.68 -13.79
C PRO A 7 -0.63 -7.51 -14.67
N GLU A 8 -0.11 -7.43 -15.89
CA GLU A 8 -0.31 -6.30 -16.82
C GLU A 8 -1.79 -5.89 -16.97
N SER A 9 -2.68 -6.87 -17.15
CA SER A 9 -4.13 -6.67 -17.28
C SER A 9 -4.81 -6.10 -16.02
N LYS A 10 -4.14 -6.12 -14.87
CA LYS A 10 -4.65 -5.67 -13.57
C LYS A 10 -4.00 -4.39 -13.07
N ARG A 11 -2.96 -3.88 -13.72
CA ARG A 11 -2.22 -2.68 -13.27
C ARG A 11 -3.11 -1.46 -13.12
N LEU A 12 -4.06 -1.24 -14.04
CA LEU A 12 -5.01 -0.13 -13.94
C LEU A 12 -5.95 -0.26 -12.74
N ALA A 13 -6.48 -1.46 -12.49
CA ALA A 13 -7.36 -1.70 -11.35
C ALA A 13 -6.61 -1.56 -10.02
N ILE A 14 -5.36 -2.04 -9.96
CA ILE A 14 -4.50 -1.85 -8.78
C ILE A 14 -4.13 -0.38 -8.60
N ALA A 15 -3.83 0.35 -9.66
CA ALA A 15 -3.54 1.78 -9.58
C ALA A 15 -4.71 2.57 -8.99
N GLU A 16 -5.94 2.25 -9.40
CA GLU A 16 -7.15 2.82 -8.81
C GLU A 16 -7.28 2.43 -7.33
N PHE A 17 -7.14 1.14 -7.00
CA PHE A 17 -7.23 0.63 -5.64
C PHE A 17 -6.26 1.34 -4.70
N ILE A 18 -4.97 1.40 -5.05
CA ILE A 18 -3.96 2.04 -4.21
C ILE A 18 -4.18 3.55 -4.11
N THR A 19 -4.70 4.19 -5.17
CA THR A 19 -4.99 5.63 -5.14
C THR A 19 -6.14 5.95 -4.18
N ARG A 20 -7.17 5.09 -4.14
CA ARG A 20 -8.26 5.20 -3.17
C ARG A 20 -7.75 4.98 -1.75
N ALA A 21 -6.97 3.92 -1.53
CA ALA A 21 -6.35 3.62 -0.25
C ALA A 21 -5.50 4.80 0.27
N ASN A 22 -4.64 5.35 -0.60
CA ASN A 22 -3.73 6.44 -0.26
C ASN A 22 -4.46 7.73 0.16
N TYR A 23 -5.71 7.93 -0.27
CA TYR A 23 -6.48 9.13 0.09
C TYR A 23 -6.78 9.20 1.60
N GLY A 24 -7.00 8.05 2.25
CA GLY A 24 -7.27 7.96 3.69
C GLY A 24 -6.02 7.84 4.56
N MET A 25 -4.85 7.58 3.97
CA MET A 25 -3.64 7.24 4.72
C MET A 25 -2.95 8.47 5.31
N MET A 26 -2.69 8.42 6.62
CA MET A 26 -2.00 9.50 7.34
C MET A 26 -0.48 9.38 7.26
N ILE A 27 0.07 8.15 7.18
CA ILE A 27 1.52 7.90 7.16
C ILE A 27 1.85 6.94 6.03
N GLY A 28 2.66 7.40 5.07
CA GLY A 28 3.10 6.60 3.95
C GLY A 28 2.06 6.45 2.84
N ASN A 29 2.39 5.64 1.85
CA ASN A 29 1.53 5.36 0.70
C ASN A 29 1.94 4.06 0.00
N PHE A 30 1.00 3.48 -0.73
CA PHE A 30 1.29 2.45 -1.72
C PHE A 30 1.82 3.07 -3.02
N GLU A 31 2.74 2.37 -3.68
CA GLU A 31 3.27 2.68 -5.01
C GLU A 31 3.16 1.44 -5.90
N LEU A 32 2.91 1.66 -7.19
CA LEU A 32 2.89 0.64 -8.24
C LEU A 32 3.94 0.99 -9.29
N ASP A 33 4.83 0.05 -9.59
CA ASP A 33 5.63 0.10 -10.80
C ASP A 33 4.80 -0.43 -11.98
N PHE A 34 4.54 0.42 -12.97
CA PHE A 34 3.75 0.06 -14.14
C PHE A 34 4.51 -0.82 -15.15
N SER A 35 5.84 -0.90 -15.06
CA SER A 35 6.65 -1.67 -15.99
C SER A 35 6.54 -3.18 -15.71
N ASP A 36 6.63 -3.58 -14.44
CA ASP A 36 6.64 -4.98 -14.00
C ASP A 36 5.48 -5.35 -13.07
N GLY A 37 4.80 -4.36 -12.48
CA GLY A 37 3.68 -4.58 -11.56
C GLY A 37 4.09 -4.70 -10.10
N GLU A 38 5.34 -4.39 -9.73
CA GLU A 38 5.75 -4.37 -8.33
C GLU A 38 4.87 -3.41 -7.50
N ILE A 39 4.40 -3.89 -6.35
CA ILE A 39 3.63 -3.10 -5.39
C ILE A 39 4.45 -2.96 -4.11
N ARG A 40 4.58 -1.74 -3.60
CA ARG A 40 5.25 -1.48 -2.32
C ARG A 40 4.50 -0.49 -1.48
N TYR A 41 4.65 -0.62 -0.16
CA TYR A 41 4.33 0.44 0.79
C TYR A 41 5.61 1.21 1.09
N LYS A 42 5.51 2.53 1.09
CA LYS A 42 6.63 3.44 1.34
C LYS A 42 6.26 4.39 2.46
N THR A 43 7.19 4.56 3.39
CA THR A 43 7.14 5.60 4.41
C THR A 43 8.39 6.46 4.32
N GLY A 44 8.25 7.75 4.62
CA GLY A 44 9.37 8.68 4.79
C GLY A 44 9.24 9.41 6.12
N ILE A 45 10.37 9.81 6.69
CA ILE A 45 10.41 10.74 7.81
C ILE A 45 11.48 11.79 7.50
N ASP A 46 11.15 13.04 7.73
CA ASP A 46 12.13 14.12 7.78
C ASP A 46 12.60 14.28 9.23
N VAL A 47 13.91 14.35 9.40
CA VAL A 47 14.59 14.49 10.70
C VAL A 47 15.58 15.64 10.67
N GLU A 48 15.43 16.58 9.73
CA GLU A 48 16.28 17.77 9.68
C GLU A 48 16.25 18.53 11.02
N GLY A 49 17.44 18.86 11.53
CA GLY A 49 17.60 19.55 12.81
C GLY A 49 17.44 18.68 14.06
N ASP A 50 17.05 17.42 13.91
CA ASP A 50 16.81 16.47 15.00
C ASP A 50 17.60 15.17 14.86
N LYS A 51 17.54 14.32 15.90
CA LYS A 51 18.17 12.99 15.87
C LYS A 51 17.17 11.93 15.45
N LEU A 52 17.50 11.17 14.41
CA LEU A 52 16.82 9.92 14.13
C LEU A 52 17.03 8.94 15.29
N THR A 53 15.94 8.48 15.89
CA THR A 53 15.97 7.49 16.97
C THR A 53 15.45 6.14 16.49
N SER A 54 15.89 5.05 17.14
CA SER A 54 15.38 3.71 16.84
C SER A 54 13.87 3.60 17.05
N ALA A 55 13.29 4.37 17.97
CA ALA A 55 11.84 4.41 18.18
C ALA A 55 11.10 4.98 16.95
N LEU A 56 11.62 6.06 16.35
CA LEU A 56 11.06 6.63 15.12
C LEU A 56 11.14 5.63 13.96
N ILE A 57 12.29 4.96 13.80
CA ILE A 57 12.46 3.90 12.78
C ILE A 57 11.45 2.77 13.01
N ASN A 58 11.28 2.32 14.26
CA ASN A 58 10.34 1.26 14.60
C ASN A 58 8.91 1.64 14.20
N HIS A 59 8.46 2.86 14.48
CA HIS A 59 7.13 3.31 14.08
C HIS A 59 6.92 3.26 12.55
N LEU A 60 7.93 3.64 11.77
CA LEU A 60 7.85 3.52 10.31
C LEU A 60 7.76 2.06 9.88
N VAL A 61 8.61 1.18 10.41
CA VAL A 61 8.59 -0.25 10.08
C VAL A 61 7.24 -0.88 10.44
N TYR A 62 6.72 -0.61 11.64
CA TYR A 62 5.41 -1.09 12.06
C TYR A 62 4.30 -0.58 11.15
N ALA A 63 4.31 0.71 10.77
CA ALA A 63 3.34 1.24 9.81
C ALA A 63 3.40 0.49 8.47
N ASN A 64 4.59 0.25 7.91
CA ASN A 64 4.71 -0.51 6.66
C ASN A 64 4.13 -1.93 6.77
N LEU A 65 4.41 -2.62 7.89
CA LEU A 65 3.93 -4.00 8.11
C LEU A 65 2.42 -4.04 8.29
N THR A 66 1.88 -3.21 9.17
CA THR A 66 0.43 -3.13 9.44
C THR A 66 -0.34 -2.81 8.17
N MET A 67 0.08 -1.78 7.43
CA MET A 67 -0.62 -1.37 6.20
C MET A 67 -0.54 -2.43 5.11
N MET A 68 0.59 -3.15 5.00
CA MET A 68 0.67 -4.28 4.07
C MET A 68 -0.25 -5.42 4.48
N ASP A 69 -0.27 -5.82 5.75
CA ASP A 69 -1.12 -6.91 6.24
C ASP A 69 -2.61 -6.59 6.05
N GLU A 70 -3.01 -5.35 6.31
CA GLU A 70 -4.39 -4.87 6.20
C GLU A 70 -4.88 -4.81 4.75
N TYR A 71 -4.06 -4.32 3.81
CA TYR A 71 -4.48 -4.09 2.42
C TYR A 71 -4.13 -5.24 1.46
N LEU A 72 -3.24 -6.16 1.83
CA LEU A 72 -2.89 -7.32 1.00
C LEU A 72 -4.12 -8.17 0.59
N PRO A 73 -5.11 -8.44 1.47
CA PRO A 73 -6.34 -9.11 1.06
C PRO A 73 -7.10 -8.36 -0.04
N GLY A 74 -7.18 -7.03 0.03
CA GLY A 74 -7.82 -6.21 -1.01
C GLY A 74 -7.06 -6.24 -2.34
N ILE A 75 -5.72 -6.16 -2.29
CA ILE A 75 -4.86 -6.31 -3.48
C ILE A 75 -5.11 -7.66 -4.15
N ARG A 76 -5.17 -8.75 -3.37
CA ARG A 76 -5.51 -10.09 -3.88
C ARG A 76 -6.91 -10.13 -4.48
N ALA A 77 -7.90 -9.55 -3.81
CA ALA A 77 -9.28 -9.54 -4.30
C ALA A 77 -9.40 -8.86 -5.67
N VAL A 78 -8.71 -7.74 -5.88
CA VAL A 78 -8.69 -7.02 -7.16
C VAL A 78 -7.96 -7.83 -8.25
N ILE A 79 -6.82 -8.44 -7.92
CA ILE A 79 -6.01 -9.23 -8.88
C ILE A 79 -6.69 -10.55 -9.23
N GLU A 80 -7.00 -11.36 -8.23
CA GLU A 80 -7.38 -12.78 -8.37
C GLU A 80 -8.89 -12.95 -8.57
N ASN A 81 -9.70 -12.16 -7.86
CA ASN A 81 -11.16 -12.35 -7.80
C ASN A 81 -11.95 -11.31 -8.62
N ASN A 82 -11.27 -10.40 -9.33
CA ASN A 82 -11.88 -9.32 -10.11
C ASN A 82 -12.83 -8.42 -9.31
N VAL A 83 -12.61 -8.28 -8.00
CA VAL A 83 -13.37 -7.34 -7.17
C VAL A 83 -13.07 -5.91 -7.64
N PHE A 84 -14.10 -5.05 -7.70
CA PHE A 84 -13.89 -3.66 -8.06
C PHE A 84 -13.06 -2.94 -6.99
N PRO A 85 -12.11 -2.07 -7.39
CA PRO A 85 -11.26 -1.34 -6.44
C PRO A 85 -12.03 -0.64 -5.32
N GLN A 86 -13.16 -0.01 -5.65
CA GLN A 86 -14.01 0.66 -4.66
C GLN A 86 -14.60 -0.31 -3.62
N ASP A 87 -15.07 -1.48 -4.05
CA ASP A 87 -15.67 -2.46 -3.14
C ASP A 87 -14.61 -3.09 -2.23
N ALA A 88 -13.41 -3.35 -2.77
CA ALA A 88 -12.29 -3.86 -1.99
C ALA A 88 -11.85 -2.89 -0.88
N ILE A 89 -11.82 -1.58 -1.17
CA ILE A 89 -11.53 -0.55 -0.16
C ILE A 89 -12.63 -0.48 0.91
N ALA A 90 -13.90 -0.50 0.48
CA ALA A 90 -15.03 -0.44 1.40
C ALA A 90 -15.09 -1.64 2.37
N GLN A 91 -14.52 -2.79 2.01
CA GLN A 91 -14.42 -3.96 2.90
C GLN A 91 -13.30 -3.83 3.94
N ILE A 92 -12.25 -3.05 3.65
CA ILE A 92 -11.10 -2.86 4.54
C ILE A 92 -11.40 -1.75 5.56
N GLU A 93 -11.89 -0.60 5.09
CA GLU A 93 -12.04 0.62 5.90
C GLU A 93 -13.38 0.70 6.68
N GLN A 94 -14.05 -0.44 6.89
CA GLN A 94 -15.36 -0.54 7.55
C GLN A 94 -15.30 -0.59 9.08
#